data_AF-A0A926WIE6-F1
#
_entry.id   AF-A0A926WIE6-F1
#
_cell.length_a   1.000
_cell.length_b   1.000
_cell.length_c   1.000
_cell.angle_alpha   90.00
_cell.angle_beta   90.00
_cell.angle_gamma   90.00
#
_symmetry.space_group_name_H-M   'P 1'
#
loop_
_entity.id
_entity.type
_entity.pdbx_description
1 polymer ?
#
loop_
_entity_poly.entity_id
_entity_poly.type
_entity_poly.pdbx_seq_one_letter_code
_entity_poly.pdbx_strand_id
1 'polypeptide(L)'
;MQEEQFSSKKQQRLNKIKENIQEAGFGELAENMIVEPKDAPKMSKILQEFVSPYIDPVYTLKQRKSLFGLAAIAWNAAVMPTSEIDTFLEKELSKQDTETQQEVKKLIDELIARKYKYFSDIKYFIMDVQVTETKRQYHISVASTLLSNPE
;
A
#
# COMPACT_ATOMS: atom_id res chain seq x y z
N MET A 1 24.55 1.79 -11.42
CA MET A 1 24.90 2.24 -10.05
C MET A 1 23.70 2.67 -9.20
N GLN A 2 22.81 3.62 -9.60
CA GLN A 2 21.67 4.04 -8.74
C GLN A 2 20.51 3.01 -8.70
N GLU A 3 20.20 2.33 -9.81
CA GLU A 3 19.17 1.27 -9.84
C GLU A 3 19.55 0.05 -9.00
N GLU A 4 20.82 -0.38 -9.02
CA GLU A 4 21.30 -1.52 -8.21
C GLU A 4 21.23 -1.24 -6.70
N GLN A 5 21.54 -0.02 -6.26
CA GLN A 5 21.44 0.36 -4.85
C GLN A 5 20.00 0.45 -4.37
N PHE A 6 19.08 0.95 -5.20
CA PHE A 6 17.66 0.99 -4.89
C PHE A 6 17.06 -0.43 -4.85
N SER A 7 17.41 -1.27 -5.82
CA SER A 7 17.00 -2.68 -5.87
C SER A 7 17.54 -3.47 -4.67
N SER A 8 18.79 -3.27 -4.29
CA SER A 8 19.42 -3.94 -3.13
C SER A 8 18.78 -3.53 -1.80
N LYS A 9 18.56 -2.23 -1.56
CA LYS A 9 17.87 -1.75 -0.36
C LYS A 9 16.40 -2.20 -0.29
N LYS A 10 15.72 -2.23 -1.44
CA LYS A 10 14.37 -2.78 -1.57
C LYS A 10 14.37 -4.26 -1.17
N GLN A 11 15.29 -5.06 -1.70
CA GLN A 11 15.39 -6.49 -1.41
C GLN A 11 15.65 -6.77 0.08
N GLN A 12 16.58 -6.02 0.70
CA GLN A 12 16.88 -6.16 2.13
C GLN A 12 15.68 -5.86 3.02
N ARG A 13 14.91 -4.81 2.70
CA ARG A 13 13.69 -4.49 3.46
C ARG A 13 12.59 -5.53 3.27
N LEU A 14 12.44 -6.05 2.06
CA LEU A 14 11.46 -7.09 1.78
C LEU A 14 11.79 -8.37 2.55
N ASN A 15 13.06 -8.74 2.62
CA ASN A 15 13.51 -9.86 3.46
C ASN A 15 13.18 -9.59 4.93
N LYS A 16 13.41 -8.37 5.42
CA LYS A 16 13.04 -7.99 6.79
C LYS A 16 11.54 -8.04 7.04
N ILE A 17 10.72 -7.66 6.06
CA ILE A 17 9.26 -7.78 6.16
C ILE A 17 8.86 -9.26 6.20
N LYS A 18 9.46 -10.11 5.35
CA LYS A 18 9.24 -11.57 5.38
C LYS A 18 9.60 -12.17 6.73
N GLU A 19 10.77 -11.83 7.27
CA GLU A 19 11.22 -12.26 8.59
C GLU A 19 10.22 -11.84 9.68
N ASN A 20 9.81 -10.56 9.71
CA ASN A 20 8.85 -10.06 10.69
C ASN A 20 7.48 -10.77 10.60
N ILE A 21 7.00 -11.09 9.39
CA ILE A 21 5.73 -11.79 9.16
C ILE A 21 5.83 -13.26 9.62
N GLN A 22 6.97 -13.92 9.36
CA GLN A 22 7.26 -15.27 9.83
C GLN A 22 7.30 -15.32 11.36
N GLU A 23 8.00 -14.37 12.00
CA GLU A 23 8.09 -14.26 13.46
C GLU A 23 6.73 -13.98 14.11
N ALA A 24 5.84 -13.25 13.43
CA ALA A 24 4.49 -12.93 13.91
C ALA A 24 3.46 -14.07 13.73
N GLY A 25 3.87 -15.25 13.26
CA GLY A 25 2.98 -16.41 13.09
C GLY A 25 2.15 -16.40 11.81
N PHE A 26 2.44 -15.49 10.87
CA PHE A 26 1.77 -15.37 9.57
C PHE A 26 2.60 -15.98 8.42
N GLY A 27 3.28 -17.10 8.67
CA GLY A 27 4.25 -17.71 7.74
C GLY A 27 3.73 -17.93 6.32
N GLU A 28 2.47 -18.33 6.17
CA GLU A 28 1.82 -18.53 4.87
C GLU A 28 1.72 -17.23 4.04
N LEU A 29 1.56 -16.06 4.67
CA LEU A 29 1.57 -14.77 3.97
C LEU A 29 2.99 -14.39 3.52
N ALA A 30 4.01 -14.79 4.26
CA ALA A 30 5.41 -14.55 3.90
C ALA A 30 5.85 -15.43 2.72
N GLU A 31 5.37 -16.67 2.65
CA GLU A 31 5.62 -17.59 1.53
C GLU A 31 4.93 -17.15 0.24
N ASN A 32 3.69 -16.64 0.35
CA ASN A 32 2.92 -16.10 -0.77
C ASN A 32 3.30 -14.65 -1.13
N MET A 33 4.27 -14.05 -0.44
CA MET A 33 4.67 -12.66 -0.69
C MET A 33 5.37 -12.54 -2.05
N ILE A 34 4.64 -11.95 -2.98
CA ILE A 34 5.08 -11.70 -4.34
C ILE A 34 5.66 -10.28 -4.46
N VAL A 35 6.97 -10.21 -4.58
CA VAL A 35 7.66 -8.96 -4.93
C VAL A 35 7.66 -8.81 -6.45
N GLU A 36 6.69 -8.07 -6.98
CA GLU A 36 6.59 -7.68 -8.40
C GLU A 36 7.00 -8.81 -9.40
N PRO A 37 6.07 -9.74 -9.74
CA PRO A 37 6.31 -10.69 -10.82
C PRO A 37 6.64 -9.93 -12.10
N LYS A 38 7.54 -10.48 -12.93
CA LYS A 38 7.83 -9.91 -14.25
C LYS A 38 6.56 -9.71 -15.10
N ASP A 39 5.55 -10.56 -14.91
CA ASP A 39 4.33 -10.61 -15.72
C ASP A 39 3.05 -10.15 -15.00
N ALA A 40 3.12 -9.73 -13.73
CA ALA A 40 1.93 -9.22 -13.03
C ALA A 40 1.89 -7.69 -13.03
N PRO A 41 0.68 -7.10 -12.93
CA PRO A 41 0.51 -5.65 -12.91
C PRO A 41 1.39 -5.01 -11.82
N LYS A 42 2.25 -4.06 -12.21
CA LYS A 42 3.11 -3.36 -11.26
C LYS A 42 2.26 -2.57 -10.27
N MET A 43 2.17 -3.07 -9.04
CA MET A 43 1.40 -2.40 -7.97
C MET A 43 1.86 -0.97 -7.72
N SER A 44 3.15 -0.67 -7.95
CA SER A 44 3.67 0.70 -7.93
C SER A 44 3.03 1.62 -8.96
N LYS A 45 2.75 1.12 -10.18
CA LYS A 45 2.04 1.87 -11.22
C LYS A 45 0.54 1.97 -10.92
N ILE A 46 -0.07 0.87 -10.49
CA ILE A 46 -1.49 0.83 -10.12
C ILE A 46 -1.77 1.83 -9.00
N LEU A 47 -0.95 1.85 -7.95
CA LEU A 47 -1.17 2.74 -6.82
C LEU A 47 -1.03 4.22 -7.24
N GLN A 48 -0.17 4.53 -8.22
CA GLN A 48 -0.09 5.87 -8.82
C GLN A 48 -1.36 6.25 -9.60
N GLU A 49 -1.88 5.35 -10.43
CA GLU A 49 -3.14 5.57 -11.16
C GLU A 49 -4.34 5.69 -10.22
N PHE A 50 -4.32 4.89 -9.15
CA PHE A 50 -5.31 4.89 -8.09
C PHE A 50 -5.40 6.26 -7.41
N VAL A 51 -4.27 6.84 -7.01
CA VAL A 51 -4.25 8.16 -6.35
C VAL A 51 -4.19 9.34 -7.31
N SER A 52 -4.13 9.11 -8.63
CA SER A 52 -3.92 10.19 -9.62
C SER A 52 -4.83 11.42 -9.49
N PRO A 53 -6.13 11.32 -9.12
CA PRO A 53 -6.97 12.50 -8.92
C PRO A 53 -6.58 13.37 -7.71
N TYR A 54 -5.82 12.79 -6.79
CA TYR A 54 -5.42 13.36 -5.50
C TYR A 54 -3.94 13.76 -5.46
N ILE A 55 -3.17 13.46 -6.53
CA ILE A 55 -1.79 13.90 -6.63
C ILE A 55 -1.76 15.39 -6.95
N ASP A 56 -1.20 16.18 -6.04
CA ASP A 56 -0.86 17.57 -6.30
C ASP A 56 0.62 17.71 -6.70
N PRO A 57 0.95 18.40 -7.81
CA PRO A 57 2.32 18.75 -8.17
C PRO A 57 3.11 19.45 -7.06
N VAL A 58 2.46 20.25 -6.21
CA VAL A 58 3.13 21.03 -5.15
C VAL A 58 3.36 20.24 -3.85
N TYR A 59 2.92 18.98 -3.78
CA TYR A 59 3.15 18.16 -2.60
C TYR A 59 4.62 17.92 -2.32
N THR A 60 5.00 18.19 -1.08
CA THR A 60 6.27 17.78 -0.47
C THR A 60 6.39 16.25 -0.43
N LEU A 61 7.61 15.75 -0.26
CA LEU A 61 7.85 14.32 -0.05
C LEU A 61 7.05 13.76 1.13
N LYS A 62 6.88 14.54 2.21
CA LYS A 62 6.07 14.12 3.38
C LYS A 62 4.61 13.95 3.00
N GLN A 63 4.01 14.93 2.31
CA GLN A 63 2.61 14.85 1.88
C GLN A 63 2.38 13.70 0.89
N ARG A 64 3.30 13.45 -0.04
CA ARG A 64 3.21 12.28 -0.92
C ARG A 64 3.29 10.97 -0.14
N LYS A 65 4.22 10.85 0.81
CA LYS A 65 4.27 9.65 1.68
C LYS A 65 2.96 9.43 2.42
N SER A 66 2.36 10.49 2.96
CA SER A 66 1.06 10.41 3.62
C SER A 66 -0.05 9.96 2.66
N LEU A 67 -0.15 10.55 1.46
CA LEU A 67 -1.14 10.15 0.45
C LEU A 67 -1.00 8.67 0.06
N PHE A 68 0.23 8.22 -0.23
CA PHE A 68 0.49 6.84 -0.62
C PHE A 68 0.28 5.85 0.53
N GLY A 69 0.52 6.27 1.78
CA GLY A 69 0.19 5.49 2.97
C GLY A 69 -1.33 5.31 3.14
N LEU A 70 -2.09 6.41 3.03
CA LEU A 70 -3.57 6.36 3.08
C LEU A 70 -4.14 5.52 1.93
N ALA A 71 -3.56 5.65 0.74
CA ALA A 71 -3.94 4.84 -0.40
C ALA A 71 -3.73 3.34 -0.16
N ALA A 72 -2.63 2.96 0.49
CA ALA A 72 -2.39 1.56 0.85
C ALA A 72 -3.41 1.05 1.87
N ILE A 73 -3.78 1.86 2.87
CA ILE A 73 -4.81 1.53 3.86
C ILE A 73 -6.16 1.33 3.16
N ALA A 74 -6.60 2.30 2.36
CA ALA A 74 -7.87 2.21 1.62
C ALA A 74 -7.90 1.03 0.64
N TRP A 75 -6.78 0.77 -0.05
CA TRP A 75 -6.64 -0.37 -0.93
C TRP A 75 -6.82 -1.70 -0.18
N ASN A 76 -6.13 -1.87 0.94
CA ASN A 76 -6.17 -3.07 1.77
C ASN A 76 -7.57 -3.29 2.37
N ALA A 77 -8.21 -2.24 2.87
CA ALA A 77 -9.59 -2.29 3.33
C ALA A 77 -10.55 -2.80 2.24
N ALA A 78 -10.34 -2.37 0.98
CA ALA A 78 -11.15 -2.82 -0.16
C ALA A 78 -10.79 -4.23 -0.70
N VAL A 79 -9.81 -4.91 -0.10
CA VAL A 79 -9.43 -6.29 -0.43
C VAL A 79 -9.87 -7.24 0.69
N MET A 80 -9.95 -6.77 1.94
CA MET A 80 -10.42 -7.54 3.10
C MET A 80 -11.93 -7.81 3.06
N PRO A 81 -12.43 -8.82 3.81
CA PRO A 81 -13.86 -9.01 4.04
C PRO A 81 -14.50 -7.77 4.65
N THR A 82 -15.74 -7.44 4.24
CA THR A 82 -16.44 -6.22 4.70
C THR A 82 -16.59 -6.13 6.21
N SER A 83 -16.73 -7.28 6.89
CA SER A 83 -16.84 -7.36 8.35
C SER A 83 -15.58 -6.92 9.10
N GLU A 84 -14.42 -6.87 8.44
CA GLU A 84 -13.13 -6.53 9.07
C GLU A 84 -12.69 -5.08 8.82
N ILE A 85 -13.36 -4.38 7.88
CA ILE A 85 -12.96 -3.04 7.43
C ILE A 85 -12.98 -2.03 8.57
N ASP A 86 -14.07 -1.94 9.33
CA ASP A 86 -14.21 -0.93 10.38
C ASP A 86 -13.15 -1.12 11.47
N THR A 87 -12.94 -2.36 11.94
CA THR A 87 -11.90 -2.67 12.93
C THR A 87 -10.49 -2.39 12.42
N PHE A 88 -10.22 -2.69 11.14
CA PHE A 88 -8.94 -2.37 10.51
C PHE A 88 -8.71 -0.85 10.46
N LEU A 89 -9.69 -0.08 10.00
CA LEU A 89 -9.58 1.37 9.90
C LEU A 89 -9.44 2.04 11.27
N GLU A 90 -10.18 1.59 12.28
CA GLU A 90 -10.04 2.08 13.66
C GLU A 90 -8.61 1.89 14.18
N LYS A 91 -8.02 0.71 13.94
CA LYS A 91 -6.64 0.42 14.34
C LYS A 91 -5.63 1.34 13.65
N GLU A 92 -5.74 1.50 12.33
CA GLU A 92 -4.80 2.31 11.54
C GLU A 92 -4.92 3.82 11.85
N LEU A 93 -6.12 4.29 12.20
CA LEU A 93 -6.40 5.71 12.46
C LEU A 93 -6.35 6.09 13.95
N SER A 94 -6.23 5.13 14.86
CA SER A 94 -6.27 5.31 16.32
C SER A 94 -5.31 6.36 16.90
N LYS A 95 -4.24 6.70 16.17
CA LYS A 95 -3.22 7.66 16.61
C LYS A 95 -3.51 9.12 16.24
N GLN A 96 -4.55 9.35 15.43
CA GLN A 96 -4.97 10.69 15.01
C GLN A 96 -6.04 11.24 15.96
N ASP A 97 -6.17 12.57 16.03
CA ASP A 97 -7.30 13.21 16.70
C ASP A 97 -8.62 13.02 15.91
N THR A 98 -9.75 13.21 16.58
CA THR A 98 -11.08 12.93 16.02
C THR A 98 -11.40 13.72 14.75
N GLU A 99 -10.94 14.96 14.64
CA GLU A 99 -11.20 15.81 13.47
C GLU A 99 -10.42 15.27 12.27
N THR A 100 -9.12 15.02 12.46
CA THR A 100 -8.27 14.39 11.44
C THR A 100 -8.81 13.01 11.03
N GLN A 101 -9.31 12.20 11.97
CA GLN A 101 -9.90 10.90 11.67
C GLN A 101 -11.11 11.02 10.72
N GLN A 102 -11.99 11.98 10.94
CA GLN A 102 -13.18 12.17 10.10
C GLN A 102 -12.81 12.60 8.67
N GLU A 103 -11.85 13.52 8.53
CA GLU A 103 -11.36 13.96 7.22
C GLU A 103 -10.68 12.81 6.47
N VAL A 104 -9.82 12.07 7.15
CA VAL A 104 -9.11 10.92 6.57
C VAL A 104 -10.10 9.81 6.20
N LYS A 105 -11.11 9.54 7.02
CA LYS A 105 -12.13 8.51 6.73
C LYS A 105 -12.89 8.82 5.45
N LYS A 106 -13.27 10.09 5.22
CA LYS A 106 -13.92 10.49 3.96
C LYS A 106 -13.05 10.20 2.74
N LEU A 107 -11.76 10.55 2.80
CA LEU A 107 -10.82 10.25 1.71
C LEU A 107 -10.65 8.74 1.50
N ILE A 108 -10.58 7.96 2.58
CA ILE A 108 -10.51 6.50 2.51
C ILE A 108 -11.76 5.92 1.84
N ASP A 109 -12.96 6.38 2.20
CA ASP A 109 -14.22 5.91 1.61
C ASP A 109 -14.27 6.19 0.10
N GLU A 110 -13.83 7.38 -0.32
CA GLU A 110 -13.72 7.73 -1.75
C GLU A 110 -12.72 6.84 -2.49
N LEU A 111 -11.56 6.56 -1.87
CA LEU A 111 -10.54 5.67 -2.43
C LEU A 111 -11.04 4.22 -2.51
N ILE A 112 -11.76 3.72 -1.50
CA ILE A 112 -12.38 2.38 -1.53
C ILE A 112 -13.39 2.29 -2.68
N ALA A 113 -14.28 3.27 -2.81
CA ALA A 113 -15.25 3.32 -3.90
C ALA A 113 -14.56 3.35 -5.28
N ARG A 114 -13.47 4.12 -5.40
CA ARG A 114 -12.64 4.17 -6.60
C ARG A 114 -11.99 2.82 -6.91
N LYS A 115 -11.51 2.10 -5.89
CA LYS A 115 -10.92 0.76 -6.06
C LYS A 115 -11.95 -0.20 -6.63
N TYR A 116 -13.16 -0.23 -6.07
CA TYR A 116 -14.24 -1.08 -6.60
C TYR A 116 -14.64 -0.72 -8.02
N LYS A 117 -14.61 0.56 -8.39
CA LYS A 117 -15.02 1.02 -9.72
C LYS A 117 -14.00 0.72 -10.82
N TYR A 118 -12.70 0.88 -10.55
CA TYR A 118 -11.66 0.84 -11.60
C TYR A 118 -10.63 -0.28 -11.44
N PHE A 119 -10.56 -0.91 -10.27
CA PHE A 119 -9.51 -1.85 -9.90
C PHE A 119 -10.07 -3.10 -9.18
N SER A 120 -11.33 -3.46 -9.45
CA SER A 120 -12.06 -4.56 -8.77
C SER A 120 -11.33 -5.90 -8.81
N ASP A 121 -10.63 -6.17 -9.91
CA ASP A 121 -10.04 -7.46 -10.25
C ASP A 121 -8.69 -7.68 -9.58
N ILE A 122 -8.12 -6.62 -9.01
CA ILE A 122 -6.81 -6.65 -8.38
C ILE A 122 -6.99 -6.92 -6.88
N LYS A 123 -6.58 -8.12 -6.44
CA LYS A 123 -6.74 -8.61 -5.07
C LYS A 123 -5.43 -8.65 -4.27
N TYR A 124 -4.39 -8.00 -4.77
CA TYR A 124 -3.13 -7.90 -4.05
C TYR A 124 -3.28 -7.05 -2.80
N PHE A 125 -2.86 -7.59 -1.66
CA PHE A 125 -2.69 -6.87 -0.41
C PHE A 125 -1.34 -6.17 -0.39
N ILE A 126 -1.31 -4.91 0.04
CA ILE A 126 -0.11 -4.09 0.10
C ILE A 126 0.56 -4.25 1.47
N MET A 127 1.81 -4.69 1.46
CA MET A 127 2.61 -4.92 2.66
C MET A 127 3.49 -3.72 3.03
N ASP A 128 4.01 -3.02 2.03
CA ASP A 128 4.85 -1.83 2.22
C ASP A 128 4.76 -0.91 1.00
N VAL A 129 4.81 0.40 1.25
CA VAL A 129 4.88 1.43 0.23
C VAL A 129 5.99 2.40 0.57
N GLN A 130 6.88 2.59 -0.40
CA GLN A 130 7.99 3.53 -0.27
C GLN A 130 7.89 4.59 -1.34
N VAL A 131 7.92 5.84 -0.89
CA VAL A 131 8.06 7.01 -1.76
C VAL A 131 9.44 7.62 -1.49
N THR A 132 10.25 7.69 -2.53
CA THR A 132 11.57 8.31 -2.52
C THR A 132 11.62 9.43 -3.53
N GLU A 133 12.54 10.37 -3.34
CA GLU A 133 12.79 11.46 -4.28
C GLU A 133 14.20 11.31 -4.86
N THR A 134 14.30 11.28 -6.18
CA THR A 134 15.57 11.22 -6.92
C THR A 134 15.55 12.29 -8.01
N LYS A 135 16.55 13.19 -8.00
CA LYS A 135 16.72 14.24 -9.03
C LYS A 135 15.42 15.00 -9.38
N ARG A 136 14.62 15.37 -8.35
CA ARG A 136 13.31 16.05 -8.46
C ARG A 136 12.16 15.22 -9.05
N GLN A 137 12.32 13.91 -9.11
CA GLN A 137 11.25 12.97 -9.46
C GLN A 137 10.95 12.08 -8.26
N TYR A 138 9.67 11.73 -8.12
CA TYR A 138 9.23 10.80 -7.09
C TYR A 138 9.23 9.38 -7.64
N HIS A 139 9.83 8.45 -6.91
CA HIS A 139 9.79 7.03 -7.21
C HIS A 139 9.00 6.31 -6.13
N ILE A 140 7.98 5.57 -6.57
CA ILE A 140 7.15 4.69 -5.74
C ILE A 140 7.59 3.24 -5.92
N SER A 141 7.80 2.53 -4.81
CA SER A 141 7.99 1.08 -4.78
C SER A 141 6.96 0.47 -3.85
N VAL A 142 6.33 -0.62 -4.29
CA VAL A 142 5.29 -1.32 -3.54
C VAL A 142 5.67 -2.78 -3.38
N ALA A 143 5.50 -3.29 -2.16
CA ALA A 143 5.55 -4.69 -1.83
C ALA A 143 4.12 -5.21 -1.64
N SER A 144 3.78 -6.33 -2.27
CA SER A 144 2.42 -6.85 -2.22
C SER A 144 2.38 -8.38 -2.11
N THR A 145 1.23 -8.93 -1.77
CA THR A 145 1.01 -10.38 -1.69
C THR A 145 -0.41 -10.71 -2.14
N LEU A 146 -0.65 -11.93 -2.61
CA LEU A 146 -2.03 -12.41 -2.75
C LEU A 146 -2.46 -12.93 -1.38
N LEU A 147 -3.61 -12.48 -0.90
CA LEU A 147 -4.29 -13.20 0.17
C LEU A 147 -4.80 -14.48 -0.46
N SER A 148 -4.12 -15.60 -0.17
CA SER A 148 -4.68 -16.92 -0.41
C SER A 148 -6.01 -16.96 0.35
N ASN A 149 -7.12 -17.10 -0.36
CA ASN A 149 -8.42 -17.22 0.28
C ASN A 149 -8.34 -18.45 1.22
N PRO A 150 -8.63 -18.33 2.53
CA PRO A 150 -9.22 -19.48 3.18
C PRO A 150 -10.59 -19.65 2.51
N GLU A 151 -10.86 -20.85 2.00
CA GLU A 151 -12.18 -21.21 1.50
C GLU A 151 -13.29 -20.94 2.53
#